data_AF-A0A842VVV9-F1
#
_entry.id   AF-A0A842VVV9-F1
#
_cell.length_a   1.000
_cell.length_b   1.000
_cell.length_c   1.000
_cell.angle_alpha   90.00
_cell.angle_beta   90.00
_cell.angle_gamma   90.00
#
_symmetry.space_group_name_H-M   'P 1'
#
loop_
_entity.id
_entity.type
_entity.pdbx_description
1 polymer ?
#
loop_
_entity_poly.entity_id
_entity_poly.type
_entity_poly.pdbx_seq_one_letter_code
_entity_poly.pdbx_strand_id
1 'polypeptide(L)'
;MYLTEETKEYPLLMQKYSGLKDIPKIKMANLPVPVERLEGLETELDFKGIFIKREDLSHDEYGGNKARKYEYQMADILNKKRKRVMTFGGLGSNQVLANAVYCHEFGLQPVGFVDWQPLTPHVRENLLLDHYYGSELIYRKSMFSLILSMLWYYITKRDTYLVWAGASTPLGTLGFVDAAFELKEQVKSGEVAEPDYLFVADGSTGTTAGLTLGCELAGLKTKIFGVLTTELLVASKK
;
A
#
# COMPACT_ATOMS: atom_id res chain seq x y z
N MET A 1 -12.68 -3.30 15.16
CA MET A 1 -14.14 -3.53 15.09
C MET A 1 -14.37 -4.34 13.81
N TYR A 2 -14.60 -5.64 13.93
CA TYR A 2 -14.91 -6.47 12.75
C TYR A 2 -16.28 -6.06 12.23
N LEU A 3 -16.40 -5.97 10.90
CA LEU A 3 -17.66 -5.65 10.24
C LEU A 3 -18.72 -6.68 10.67
N THR A 4 -19.63 -6.26 11.54
CA THR A 4 -20.84 -7.01 11.92
C THR A 4 -21.76 -7.12 10.70
N GLU A 5 -22.52 -8.22 10.63
CA GLU A 5 -23.17 -8.73 9.41
C GLU A 5 -24.19 -7.81 8.72
N GLU A 6 -24.61 -6.70 9.32
CA GLU A 6 -25.78 -5.93 8.85
C GLU A 6 -25.47 -4.67 8.02
N THR A 7 -24.20 -4.34 7.71
CA THR A 7 -23.86 -3.21 6.81
C THR A 7 -22.63 -3.46 5.92
N LYS A 8 -22.34 -4.71 5.53
CA LYS A 8 -21.23 -5.01 4.62
C LYS A 8 -21.54 -4.55 3.20
N GLU A 9 -21.22 -3.28 2.88
CA GLU A 9 -20.80 -2.95 1.52
C GLU A 9 -19.47 -3.67 1.27
N TYR A 10 -19.56 -4.89 0.75
CA TYR A 10 -18.39 -5.63 0.28
C TYR A 10 -17.66 -4.79 -0.78
N PRO A 11 -16.32 -4.86 -0.86
CA PRO A 11 -15.59 -4.27 -1.98
C PRO A 11 -16.16 -4.75 -3.32
N LEU A 12 -16.13 -3.88 -4.34
CA LEU A 12 -16.65 -4.18 -5.68
C LEU A 12 -16.11 -5.51 -6.24
N LEU A 13 -14.85 -5.83 -5.97
CA LEU A 13 -14.25 -7.11 -6.31
C LEU A 13 -15.01 -8.30 -5.70
N MET A 14 -15.32 -8.23 -4.40
CA MET A 14 -16.04 -9.29 -3.67
C MET A 14 -17.54 -9.33 -4.00
N GLN A 15 -18.11 -8.21 -4.45
CA GLN A 15 -19.47 -8.20 -5.01
C GLN A 15 -19.50 -8.97 -6.34
N LYS A 16 -18.51 -8.77 -7.21
CA LYS A 16 -18.39 -9.47 -8.50
C LYS A 16 -18.00 -10.94 -8.34
N TYR A 17 -17.11 -11.26 -7.40
CA TYR A 17 -16.63 -12.62 -7.14
C TYR A 17 -16.97 -13.06 -5.72
N SER A 18 -18.15 -13.68 -5.57
CA SER A 18 -18.70 -14.07 -4.26
C SER A 18 -17.81 -15.04 -3.46
N GLY A 19 -16.98 -15.85 -4.13
CA GLY A 19 -16.02 -16.75 -3.50
C GLY A 19 -14.87 -16.04 -2.75
N LEU A 20 -14.75 -14.72 -2.89
CA LEU A 20 -13.73 -13.92 -2.20
C LEU A 20 -14.25 -13.26 -0.91
N LYS A 21 -15.52 -13.46 -0.54
CA LYS A 21 -16.15 -12.80 0.64
C LYS A 21 -15.52 -13.20 1.98
N ASP A 22 -14.82 -14.32 2.03
CA ASP A 22 -14.11 -14.81 3.22
C ASP A 22 -12.72 -14.16 3.40
N ILE A 23 -12.23 -13.41 2.40
CA ILE A 23 -10.96 -12.69 2.53
C ILE A 23 -11.18 -11.50 3.47
N PRO A 24 -10.41 -11.41 4.57
CA PRO A 24 -10.62 -10.36 5.55
C PRO A 24 -10.18 -9.00 5.01
N LYS A 25 -11.02 -7.98 5.25
CA LYS A 25 -10.75 -6.58 4.97
C LYS A 25 -11.36 -5.70 6.06
N ILE A 26 -10.67 -4.65 6.45
CA ILE A 26 -11.20 -3.60 7.33
C ILE A 26 -11.28 -2.29 6.57
N LYS A 27 -12.31 -1.48 6.83
CA LYS A 27 -12.42 -0.12 6.29
C LYS A 27 -11.51 0.79 7.10
N MET A 28 -10.48 1.33 6.46
CA MET A 28 -9.51 2.27 7.04
C MET A 28 -9.20 3.41 6.07
N ALA A 29 -9.20 3.13 4.76
CA ALA A 29 -8.93 4.13 3.75
C ALA A 29 -10.19 4.96 3.42
N ASN A 30 -9.98 6.25 3.17
CA ASN A 30 -10.97 7.19 2.66
C ASN A 30 -11.15 6.97 1.16
N LEU A 31 -12.06 6.07 0.81
CA LEU A 31 -12.34 5.63 -0.57
C LEU A 31 -13.78 5.97 -0.98
N PRO A 32 -14.05 6.23 -2.28
CA PRO A 32 -13.10 6.28 -3.38
C PRO A 32 -12.22 7.53 -3.35
N VAL A 33 -10.99 7.44 -3.89
CA VAL A 33 -10.13 8.63 -4.04
C VAL A 33 -10.43 9.37 -5.34
N PRO A 34 -10.36 10.71 -5.36
CA PRO A 34 -10.70 11.47 -6.55
C PRO A 34 -9.70 11.25 -7.69
N VAL A 35 -10.20 11.44 -8.91
CA VAL A 35 -9.37 11.55 -10.11
C VAL A 35 -9.45 13.00 -10.59
N GLU A 36 -8.31 13.67 -10.62
CA GLU A 36 -8.22 15.10 -10.93
C GLU A 36 -7.51 15.31 -12.26
N ARG A 37 -7.98 16.27 -13.04
CA ARG A 37 -7.32 16.68 -14.28
C ARG A 37 -6.20 17.67 -13.98
N LEU A 38 -5.03 17.43 -14.55
CA LEU A 38 -3.83 18.25 -14.34
C LEU A 38 -3.68 19.32 -15.41
N GLU A 39 -4.62 20.27 -15.49
CA GLU A 39 -4.67 21.29 -16.56
C GLU A 39 -3.38 22.13 -16.68
N GLY A 40 -2.72 22.42 -15.55
CA GLY A 40 -1.44 23.13 -15.55
C GLY A 40 -0.33 22.34 -16.24
N LEU A 41 -0.25 21.03 -15.96
CA LEU A 41 0.72 20.13 -16.59
C LEU A 41 0.38 19.89 -18.06
N GLU A 42 -0.91 19.82 -18.41
CA GLU A 42 -1.33 19.75 -19.81
C GLU A 42 -0.86 20.97 -20.60
N THR A 43 -0.96 22.16 -20.00
CA THR A 43 -0.53 23.42 -20.61
C THR A 43 0.99 23.47 -20.76
N GLU A 44 1.73 23.07 -19.74
CA GLU A 44 3.19 23.07 -19.76
C GLU A 44 3.78 22.12 -20.80
N LEU A 45 3.14 20.96 -21.00
CA LEU A 45 3.61 19.91 -21.91
C LEU A 45 2.99 19.98 -23.31
N ASP A 46 2.05 20.91 -23.56
CA ASP A 46 1.19 20.93 -24.75
C ASP A 46 0.55 19.56 -25.04
N PHE A 47 0.05 18.91 -23.99
CA PHE A 47 -0.50 17.55 -24.06
C PHE A 47 -1.73 17.41 -23.17
N LYS A 48 -2.89 17.15 -23.78
CA LYS A 48 -4.18 17.01 -23.07
C LYS A 48 -4.42 15.59 -22.57
N GLY A 49 -5.32 15.45 -21.61
CA GLY A 49 -5.75 14.16 -21.07
C GLY A 49 -4.83 13.65 -19.95
N ILE A 50 -4.22 14.55 -19.19
CA ILE A 50 -3.38 14.17 -18.06
C ILE A 50 -4.21 14.24 -16.78
N PHE A 51 -4.30 13.11 -16.08
CA PHE A 51 -5.04 12.97 -14.84
C PHE A 51 -4.18 12.35 -13.76
N ILE A 52 -4.52 12.63 -12.50
CA ILE A 52 -3.94 11.98 -11.33
C ILE A 52 -5.05 11.35 -10.50
N LYS A 53 -4.88 10.07 -10.14
CA LYS A 53 -5.70 9.43 -9.12
C LYS A 53 -5.06 9.66 -7.76
N ARG A 54 -5.73 10.44 -6.90
CA ARG A 54 -5.18 11.02 -5.66
C ARG A 54 -5.10 10.01 -4.51
N GLU A 55 -4.35 8.94 -4.72
CA GLU A 55 -4.08 7.94 -3.68
C GLU A 55 -3.44 8.56 -2.42
N ASP A 56 -2.78 9.72 -2.54
CA ASP A 56 -2.27 10.52 -1.43
C ASP A 56 -3.37 11.02 -0.47
N LEU A 57 -4.62 11.08 -0.92
CA LEU A 57 -5.79 11.45 -0.11
C LEU A 57 -6.54 10.24 0.47
N SER A 58 -5.99 9.03 0.35
CA SER A 58 -6.63 7.79 0.80
C SER A 58 -6.69 7.61 2.31
N HIS A 59 -6.10 8.51 3.11
CA HIS A 59 -6.12 8.46 4.56
C HIS A 59 -5.82 9.83 5.17
N ASP A 60 -6.41 10.15 6.31
CA ASP A 60 -6.29 11.47 6.94
C ASP A 60 -4.89 11.77 7.46
N GLU A 61 -4.24 10.79 8.11
CA GLU A 61 -2.89 10.96 8.69
C GLU A 61 -1.75 10.58 7.74
N TYR A 62 -1.87 9.46 7.04
CA TYR A 62 -0.83 8.93 6.16
C TYR A 62 -1.45 8.25 4.95
N GLY A 63 -1.71 9.04 3.92
CA GLY A 63 -2.23 8.56 2.65
C GLY A 63 -1.18 7.88 1.78
N GLY A 64 -1.51 7.76 0.50
CA GLY A 64 -0.69 7.09 -0.50
C GLY A 64 -1.05 5.62 -0.68
N ASN A 65 -0.22 4.90 -1.44
CA ASN A 65 -0.56 3.55 -1.86
C ASN A 65 -0.64 2.51 -0.72
N LYS A 66 -0.17 2.82 0.49
CA LYS A 66 -0.16 1.84 1.59
C LYS A 66 -1.53 1.67 2.24
N ALA A 67 -2.36 2.70 2.29
CA ALA A 67 -3.67 2.64 2.93
C ALA A 67 -4.50 1.44 2.43
N ARG A 68 -4.63 1.31 1.10
CA ARG A 68 -5.35 0.18 0.46
C ARG A 68 -4.77 -1.19 0.78
N LYS A 69 -3.44 -1.31 0.84
CA LYS A 69 -2.79 -2.59 1.14
C LYS A 69 -3.01 -2.98 2.61
N TYR A 70 -2.99 -1.98 3.50
CA TYR A 70 -3.13 -2.18 4.92
C TYR A 70 -4.57 -2.49 5.36
N GLU A 71 -5.60 -2.09 4.62
CA GLU A 71 -6.98 -2.55 4.85
C GLU A 71 -7.09 -4.09 4.88
N TYR A 72 -6.35 -4.78 4.02
CA TYR A 72 -6.32 -6.24 3.99
C TYR A 72 -5.34 -6.82 5.02
N GLN A 73 -4.14 -6.25 5.12
CA GLN A 73 -3.13 -6.74 6.06
C GLN A 73 -3.59 -6.61 7.51
N MET A 74 -4.15 -5.46 7.90
CA MET A 74 -4.62 -5.24 9.27
C MET A 74 -5.78 -6.15 9.62
N ALA A 75 -6.68 -6.42 8.68
CA ALA A 75 -7.76 -7.37 8.91
C ALA A 75 -7.23 -8.79 9.23
N ASP A 76 -6.21 -9.27 8.51
CA ASP A 76 -5.58 -10.57 8.80
C ASP A 76 -4.74 -10.56 10.09
N ILE A 77 -4.00 -9.47 10.37
CA ILE A 77 -3.23 -9.28 11.61
C ILE A 77 -4.14 -9.36 12.84
N LEU A 78 -5.26 -8.62 12.82
CA LEU A 78 -6.24 -8.61 13.89
C LEU A 78 -6.91 -9.98 14.05
N ASN A 79 -7.30 -10.62 12.94
CA ASN A 79 -7.90 -11.96 12.97
C ASN A 79 -6.98 -12.99 13.62
N LYS A 80 -5.68 -12.90 13.34
CA LYS A 80 -4.63 -13.73 13.94
C LYS A 80 -4.23 -13.30 15.36
N LYS A 81 -4.90 -12.29 15.92
CA LYS A 81 -4.69 -11.76 17.29
C LYS A 81 -3.24 -11.41 17.59
N ARG A 82 -2.55 -10.84 16.59
CA ARG A 82 -1.16 -10.44 16.69
C ARG A 82 -1.06 -9.14 17.48
N LYS A 83 0.08 -8.92 18.14
CA LYS A 83 0.33 -7.75 18.99
C LYS A 83 1.46 -6.86 18.47
N ARG A 84 2.34 -7.44 17.66
CA ARG A 84 3.48 -6.76 17.04
C ARG A 84 3.39 -6.91 15.53
N VAL A 85 3.76 -5.88 14.80
CA VAL A 85 3.86 -5.94 13.34
C VAL A 85 5.24 -5.46 12.95
N MET A 86 6.03 -6.38 12.41
CA MET A 86 7.36 -6.08 11.92
C MET A 86 7.37 -5.89 10.41
N THR A 87 8.15 -4.93 9.96
CA THR A 87 8.46 -4.69 8.54
C THR A 87 9.93 -4.27 8.41
N PHE A 88 10.40 -4.07 7.18
CA PHE A 88 11.75 -3.61 6.92
C PHE A 88 11.83 -2.63 5.74
N GLY A 89 12.92 -1.86 5.70
CA GLY A 89 13.22 -0.89 4.64
C GLY A 89 14.47 -0.06 4.96
N GLY A 90 14.74 1.00 4.19
CA GLY A 90 15.77 1.98 4.54
C GLY A 90 15.37 2.88 5.72
N LEU A 91 16.34 3.61 6.28
CA LEU A 91 16.13 4.56 7.38
C LEU A 91 14.92 5.50 7.19
N GLY A 92 14.66 5.97 5.97
CA GLY A 92 13.50 6.84 5.67
C GLY A 92 12.37 6.12 4.94
N SER A 93 12.16 4.82 5.18
CA SER A 93 11.19 4.06 4.41
C SER A 93 9.75 4.45 4.72
N ASN A 94 9.02 4.87 3.68
CA ASN A 94 7.57 5.05 3.73
C ASN A 94 6.81 3.77 4.14
N GLN A 95 7.35 2.57 3.90
CA GLN A 95 6.74 1.33 4.37
C GLN A 95 6.84 1.17 5.89
N VAL A 96 7.98 1.57 6.48
CA VAL A 96 8.21 1.49 7.93
C VAL A 96 7.32 2.51 8.63
N LEU A 97 7.27 3.73 8.11
CA LEU A 97 6.37 4.76 8.61
C LEU A 97 4.88 4.38 8.48
N ALA A 98 4.45 3.87 7.33
CA ALA A 98 3.07 3.38 7.17
C ALA A 98 2.72 2.29 8.19
N ASN A 99 3.65 1.36 8.44
CA ASN A 99 3.47 0.35 9.48
C ASN A 99 3.30 0.99 10.86
N ALA A 100 4.10 2.01 11.18
CA ALA A 100 4.02 2.72 12.44
C ALA A 100 2.66 3.39 12.64
N VAL A 101 2.20 4.17 11.66
CA VAL A 101 0.91 4.87 11.67
C VAL A 101 -0.25 3.88 11.86
N TYR A 102 -0.38 2.89 10.98
CA TYR A 102 -1.52 1.99 11.04
C TYR A 102 -1.47 1.05 12.26
N CYS A 103 -0.28 0.68 12.75
CA CYS A 103 -0.20 -0.06 14.02
C CYS A 103 -0.69 0.79 15.20
N HIS A 104 -0.34 2.07 15.22
CA HIS A 104 -0.75 3.00 16.26
C HIS A 104 -2.28 3.09 16.36
N GLU A 105 -2.97 3.24 15.23
CA GLU A 105 -4.44 3.29 15.15
C GLU A 105 -5.13 2.06 15.75
N PHE A 106 -4.52 0.88 15.61
CA PHE A 106 -5.07 -0.38 16.11
C PHE A 106 -4.48 -0.84 17.45
N GLY A 107 -3.65 -0.01 18.10
CA GLY A 107 -3.01 -0.35 19.38
C GLY A 107 -2.03 -1.53 19.29
N LEU A 108 -1.42 -1.73 18.13
CA LEU A 108 -0.39 -2.72 17.86
C LEU A 108 0.99 -2.08 18.04
N GLN A 109 2.00 -2.88 18.41
CA GLN A 109 3.39 -2.40 18.49
C GLN A 109 4.05 -2.48 17.10
N PRO A 110 4.43 -1.34 16.48
CA PRO A 110 5.20 -1.35 15.24
C PRO A 110 6.68 -1.64 15.50
N VAL A 111 7.29 -2.42 14.60
CA VAL A 111 8.71 -2.77 14.63
C VAL A 111 9.31 -2.58 13.23
N GLY A 112 10.30 -1.71 13.12
CA GLY A 112 10.97 -1.40 11.85
C GLY A 112 12.41 -1.90 11.82
N PHE A 113 12.72 -2.86 10.96
CA PHE A 113 14.09 -3.25 10.68
C PHE A 113 14.66 -2.38 9.58
N VAL A 114 15.63 -1.53 9.91
CA VAL A 114 16.12 -0.50 8.99
C VAL A 114 17.58 -0.68 8.63
N ASP A 115 17.90 -0.52 7.34
CA ASP A 115 19.28 -0.44 6.85
C ASP A 115 19.69 0.98 6.47
N TRP A 116 20.97 1.13 6.14
CA TRP A 116 21.55 2.45 5.89
C TRP A 116 20.99 3.09 4.62
N GLN A 117 20.63 4.37 4.74
CA GLN A 117 20.25 5.25 3.63
C GLN A 117 20.86 6.65 3.90
N PRO A 118 21.22 7.42 2.86
CA PRO A 118 21.66 8.81 3.03
C PRO A 118 20.66 9.66 3.83
N LEU A 119 21.14 10.44 4.81
CA LEU A 119 20.31 11.26 5.68
C LEU A 119 19.83 12.56 5.00
N THR A 120 18.77 12.43 4.21
CA THR A 120 18.04 13.56 3.61
C THR A 120 17.04 14.18 4.61
N PRO A 121 16.47 15.38 4.34
CA PRO A 121 15.38 15.92 5.14
C PRO A 121 14.20 14.96 5.28
N HIS A 122 13.79 14.30 4.19
CA HIS A 122 12.72 13.30 4.19
C HIS A 122 13.02 12.11 5.11
N VAL A 123 14.27 11.61 5.10
CA VAL A 123 14.66 10.52 6.01
C VAL A 123 14.55 10.96 7.48
N ARG A 124 14.94 12.19 7.80
CA ARG A 124 14.83 12.72 9.17
C ARG A 124 13.37 12.87 9.59
N GLU A 125 12.52 13.38 8.70
CA GLU A 125 11.08 13.50 8.93
C GLU A 125 10.45 12.14 9.21
N ASN A 126 10.70 11.14 8.36
CA ASN A 126 10.18 9.79 8.58
C ASN A 126 10.66 9.17 9.90
N LEU A 127 11.94 9.34 10.26
CA LEU A 127 12.45 8.86 11.55
C LEU A 127 11.80 9.55 12.77
N LEU A 128 11.52 10.85 12.67
CA LEU A 128 10.81 11.59 13.72
C LEU A 128 9.37 11.12 13.86
N LEU A 129 8.69 10.86 12.73
CA LEU A 129 7.34 10.32 12.73
C LEU A 129 7.30 8.87 13.24
N ASP A 130 8.24 8.02 12.83
CA ASP A 130 8.40 6.66 13.38
C ASP A 130 8.54 6.69 14.91
N HIS A 131 9.33 7.64 15.43
CA HIS A 131 9.46 7.84 16.87
C HIS A 131 8.15 8.31 17.51
N TYR A 132 7.45 9.27 16.90
CA TYR A 132 6.16 9.78 17.36
C TYR A 132 5.10 8.67 17.49
N TYR A 133 5.00 7.80 16.48
CA TYR A 133 4.08 6.66 16.48
C TYR A 133 4.56 5.45 17.31
N GLY A 134 5.71 5.56 17.98
CA GLY A 134 6.20 4.54 18.92
C GLY A 134 6.82 3.31 18.27
N SER A 135 7.38 3.45 17.06
CA SER A 135 8.04 2.37 16.31
C SER A 135 9.32 1.90 17.01
N GLU A 136 9.44 0.59 17.24
CA GLU A 136 10.70 -0.04 17.67
C GLU A 136 11.62 -0.18 16.46
N LEU A 137 12.58 0.74 16.30
CA LEU A 137 13.52 0.73 15.18
C LEU A 137 14.79 -0.07 15.48
N ILE A 138 15.05 -1.10 14.68
CA ILE A 138 16.21 -1.98 14.79
C ILE A 138 17.13 -1.75 13.58
N TYR A 139 18.19 -0.99 13.79
CA TYR A 139 19.14 -0.65 12.73
C TYR A 139 20.20 -1.73 12.49
N ARG A 140 20.47 -2.05 11.22
CA ARG A 140 21.51 -2.97 10.79
C ARG A 140 22.21 -2.46 9.54
N LYS A 141 23.54 -2.43 9.55
CA LYS A 141 24.35 -1.89 8.44
C LYS A 141 24.34 -2.77 7.18
N SER A 142 24.20 -4.08 7.34
CA SER A 142 24.24 -5.03 6.21
C SER A 142 22.93 -5.80 6.11
N MET A 143 22.51 -6.07 4.87
CA MET A 143 21.30 -6.84 4.58
C MET A 143 21.30 -8.23 5.24
N PHE A 144 22.45 -8.90 5.28
CA PHE A 144 22.59 -10.19 5.99
C PHE A 144 22.28 -10.06 7.48
N SER A 145 22.86 -9.06 8.15
CA SER A 145 22.61 -8.82 9.58
C SER A 145 21.17 -8.38 9.86
N LEU A 146 20.55 -7.66 8.93
CA LEU A 146 19.15 -7.26 8.97
C LEU A 146 18.25 -8.50 8.93
N ILE A 147 18.40 -9.35 7.92
CA ILE A 147 17.62 -10.59 7.76
C ILE A 147 17.79 -11.51 8.98
N LEU A 148 19.02 -11.70 9.45
CA LEU A 148 19.27 -12.55 10.63
C LEU A 148 18.57 -11.98 11.88
N SER A 149 18.60 -10.66 12.07
CA SER A 149 17.93 -10.01 13.21
C SER A 149 16.40 -10.09 13.12
N MET A 150 15.83 -9.97 11.92
CA MET A 150 14.41 -10.18 11.69
C MET A 150 13.98 -11.61 12.02
N LEU A 151 14.72 -12.60 11.52
CA LEU A 151 14.44 -14.02 11.79
C LEU A 151 14.51 -14.30 13.29
N TRP A 152 15.56 -13.80 13.96
CA TRP A 152 15.72 -13.92 15.41
C TRP A 152 14.56 -13.27 16.18
N TYR A 153 14.13 -12.08 15.79
CA TYR A 153 13.00 -11.40 16.42
C TYR A 153 11.71 -12.18 16.24
N TYR A 154 11.45 -12.68 15.02
CA TYR A 154 10.24 -13.44 14.71
C TYR A 154 10.12 -14.73 15.53
N ILE A 155 11.23 -15.47 15.71
CA ILE A 155 11.21 -16.72 16.48
C ILE A 155 11.13 -16.48 17.99
N THR A 156 11.63 -15.34 18.49
CA THR A 156 11.62 -15.00 19.93
C THR A 156 10.37 -14.25 20.37
N LYS A 157 9.71 -13.52 19.47
CA LYS A 157 8.48 -12.76 19.71
C LYS A 157 7.33 -13.35 18.88
N ARG A 158 6.80 -14.50 19.32
CA ARG A 158 5.84 -15.33 18.56
C ARG A 158 4.48 -14.66 18.28
N ASP A 159 4.17 -13.55 18.92
CA ASP A 159 2.99 -12.72 18.65
C ASP A 159 3.21 -11.65 17.57
N THR A 160 4.36 -11.71 16.88
CA THR A 160 4.72 -10.82 15.76
C THR A 160 4.14 -11.30 14.44
N TYR A 161 3.66 -10.36 13.64
CA TYR A 161 3.29 -10.54 12.24
C TYR A 161 4.32 -9.88 11.33
N LEU A 162 4.72 -10.53 10.24
CA LEU A 162 5.62 -9.96 9.24
C LEU A 162 4.82 -9.35 8.09
N VAL A 163 4.97 -8.05 7.87
CA VAL A 163 4.59 -7.39 6.63
C VAL A 163 5.85 -7.19 5.80
N TRP A 164 5.89 -7.83 4.62
CA TRP A 164 7.01 -7.68 3.70
C TRP A 164 7.12 -6.26 3.14
N ALA A 165 8.31 -5.89 2.65
CA ALA A 165 8.58 -4.58 2.08
C ALA A 165 7.49 -4.13 1.08
N GLY A 166 7.03 -2.89 1.25
CA GLY A 166 5.96 -2.29 0.46
C GLY A 166 4.56 -2.89 0.62
N ALA A 167 4.37 -3.79 1.59
CA ALA A 167 3.19 -4.63 1.81
C ALA A 167 2.80 -5.46 0.57
N SER A 168 3.78 -5.76 -0.28
CA SER A 168 3.59 -6.47 -1.55
C SER A 168 3.50 -7.97 -1.32
N THR A 169 2.31 -8.38 -0.94
CA THR A 169 1.91 -9.77 -0.71
C THR A 169 0.63 -10.03 -1.50
N PRO A 170 0.24 -11.29 -1.77
CA PRO A 170 -1.02 -11.58 -2.45
C PRO A 170 -2.22 -10.84 -1.81
N LEU A 171 -2.27 -10.80 -0.48
CA LEU A 171 -3.30 -10.12 0.29
C LEU A 171 -3.24 -8.59 0.13
N GLY A 172 -2.07 -7.98 0.31
CA GLY A 172 -1.92 -6.53 0.13
C GLY A 172 -2.16 -6.05 -1.30
N THR A 173 -1.86 -6.90 -2.30
CA THR A 173 -2.11 -6.61 -3.72
C THR A 173 -3.59 -6.48 -4.05
N LEU A 174 -4.49 -7.14 -3.30
CA LEU A 174 -5.95 -7.00 -3.49
C LEU A 174 -6.44 -5.56 -3.29
N GLY A 175 -5.76 -4.76 -2.47
CA GLY A 175 -6.06 -3.33 -2.34
C GLY A 175 -6.00 -2.58 -3.66
N PHE A 176 -5.07 -2.95 -4.55
CA PHE A 176 -4.96 -2.34 -5.89
C PHE A 176 -5.78 -3.04 -6.96
N VAL A 177 -6.21 -4.27 -6.73
CA VAL A 177 -7.28 -4.88 -7.52
C VAL A 177 -8.58 -4.10 -7.29
N ASP A 178 -8.93 -3.82 -6.02
CA ASP A 178 -10.06 -2.96 -5.67
C ASP A 178 -9.95 -1.57 -6.30
N ALA A 179 -8.76 -0.97 -6.32
CA ALA A 179 -8.53 0.34 -6.94
C ALA A 179 -8.86 0.36 -8.44
N ALA A 180 -8.64 -0.74 -9.16
CA ALA A 180 -9.01 -0.85 -10.57
C ALA A 180 -10.53 -0.97 -10.77
N PHE A 181 -11.23 -1.68 -9.87
CA PHE A 181 -12.69 -1.71 -9.86
C PHE A 181 -13.28 -0.34 -9.51
N GLU A 182 -12.68 0.36 -8.55
CA GLU A 182 -13.01 1.75 -8.23
C GLU A 182 -12.87 2.65 -9.46
N LEU A 183 -11.74 2.57 -10.17
CA LEU A 183 -11.55 3.30 -11.42
C LEU A 183 -12.61 2.95 -12.48
N LYS A 184 -12.98 1.67 -12.60
CA LYS A 184 -14.04 1.27 -13.54
C LYS A 184 -15.39 1.89 -13.21
N GLU A 185 -15.74 2.01 -11.93
CA GLU A 185 -16.97 2.69 -11.53
C GLU A 185 -16.90 4.20 -11.77
N GLN A 186 -15.76 4.85 -11.52
CA GLN A 186 -15.56 6.26 -11.87
C GLN A 186 -15.66 6.52 -13.38
N VAL A 187 -15.23 5.56 -14.20
CA VAL A 187 -15.41 5.62 -15.66
C VAL A 187 -16.89 5.48 -16.04
N LYS A 188 -17.62 4.57 -15.39
CA LYS A 188 -19.06 4.37 -15.66
C LYS A 188 -19.91 5.54 -15.19
N SER A 189 -19.57 6.17 -14.06
CA SER A 189 -20.28 7.35 -13.54
C SER A 189 -20.03 8.60 -14.38
N GLY A 190 -19.01 8.59 -15.24
CA GLY A 190 -18.63 9.72 -16.08
C GLY A 190 -17.74 10.74 -15.35
N GLU A 191 -17.22 10.42 -14.16
CA GLU A 191 -16.23 11.24 -13.46
C GLU A 191 -14.93 11.39 -14.26
N VAL A 192 -14.53 10.33 -14.98
CA VAL A 192 -13.35 10.34 -15.86
C VAL A 192 -13.60 9.47 -17.09
N ALA A 193 -12.98 9.83 -18.22
CA ALA A 193 -12.93 8.92 -19.38
C ALA A 193 -12.08 7.68 -19.06
N GLU A 194 -12.34 6.54 -19.73
CA GLU A 194 -11.48 5.36 -19.59
C GLU A 194 -10.05 5.72 -20.04
N PRO A 195 -9.02 5.62 -19.16
CA PRO A 195 -7.67 6.00 -19.53
C PRO A 195 -7.09 5.02 -20.55
N ASP A 196 -6.42 5.53 -21.59
CA ASP A 196 -5.64 4.68 -22.49
C ASP A 196 -4.42 4.07 -21.77
N TYR A 197 -3.81 4.87 -20.89
CA TYR A 197 -2.57 4.55 -20.19
C TYR A 197 -2.69 4.91 -18.70
N LEU A 198 -2.14 4.06 -17.84
CA LEU A 198 -1.99 4.33 -16.41
C LEU A 198 -0.53 4.10 -16.01
N PHE A 199 0.11 5.15 -15.52
CA PHE A 199 1.49 5.11 -15.05
C PHE A 199 1.51 5.03 -13.52
N VAL A 200 2.38 4.18 -12.98
CA VAL A 200 2.53 4.01 -11.54
C VAL A 200 3.99 3.79 -11.18
N ALA A 201 4.44 4.41 -10.09
CA ALA A 201 5.77 4.15 -9.54
C ALA A 201 5.90 2.68 -9.12
N ASP A 202 6.91 1.99 -9.65
CA ASP A 202 7.16 0.57 -9.42
C ASP A 202 8.41 0.37 -8.56
N GLY A 203 8.22 -0.23 -7.39
CA GLY A 203 9.31 -0.58 -6.47
C GLY A 203 9.15 -2.03 -6.05
N SER A 204 8.41 -2.29 -4.98
CA SER A 204 8.07 -3.67 -4.55
C SER A 204 7.01 -4.39 -5.41
N THR A 205 6.61 -3.81 -6.55
CA THR A 205 5.69 -4.35 -7.58
C THR A 205 4.25 -4.72 -7.18
N GLY A 206 3.91 -4.82 -5.89
CA GLY A 206 2.55 -5.23 -5.49
C GLY A 206 1.42 -4.27 -5.88
N THR A 207 1.73 -2.99 -6.12
CA THR A 207 0.75 -2.00 -6.61
C THR A 207 0.50 -2.21 -8.11
N THR A 208 1.56 -2.23 -8.92
CA THR A 208 1.51 -2.49 -10.36
C THR A 208 0.84 -3.83 -10.66
N ALA A 209 1.22 -4.89 -9.95
CA ALA A 209 0.61 -6.21 -10.11
C ALA A 209 -0.91 -6.20 -9.82
N GLY A 210 -1.34 -5.48 -8.78
CA GLY A 210 -2.74 -5.37 -8.41
C GLY A 210 -3.56 -4.59 -9.44
N LEU A 211 -3.01 -3.48 -9.94
CA LEU A 211 -3.63 -2.69 -10.99
C LEU A 211 -3.73 -3.48 -12.31
N THR A 212 -2.67 -4.18 -12.71
CA THR A 212 -2.67 -5.01 -13.93
C THR A 212 -3.75 -6.10 -13.86
N LEU A 213 -3.78 -6.87 -12.77
CA LEU A 213 -4.80 -7.90 -12.58
C LEU A 213 -6.20 -7.29 -12.47
N GLY A 214 -6.35 -6.21 -11.71
CA GLY A 214 -7.61 -5.55 -11.49
C GLY A 214 -8.22 -4.96 -12.76
N CYS A 215 -7.41 -4.33 -13.61
CA CYS A 215 -7.89 -3.77 -14.88
C CYS A 215 -8.41 -4.86 -15.82
N GLU A 216 -7.70 -5.98 -15.93
CA GLU A 216 -8.14 -7.14 -16.69
C GLU A 216 -9.47 -7.68 -16.15
N LEU A 217 -9.56 -7.91 -14.83
CA LEU A 217 -10.79 -8.42 -14.19
C LEU A 217 -11.96 -7.44 -14.26
N ALA A 218 -11.69 -6.12 -14.26
CA ALA A 218 -12.69 -5.07 -14.37
C ALA A 218 -13.14 -4.82 -15.83
N GLY A 219 -12.43 -5.38 -16.82
CA GLY A 219 -12.68 -5.13 -18.23
C GLY A 219 -12.35 -3.69 -18.64
N LEU A 220 -11.26 -3.14 -18.11
CA LEU A 220 -10.64 -1.90 -18.57
C LEU A 220 -9.65 -2.24 -19.70
N LYS A 221 -9.65 -1.45 -20.78
CA LYS A 221 -8.67 -1.57 -21.87
C LYS A 221 -7.37 -0.80 -21.59
N THR A 222 -7.31 -0.13 -20.44
CA THR A 222 -6.19 0.67 -19.96
C THR A 222 -4.90 -0.14 -19.89
N LYS A 223 -3.83 0.37 -20.50
CA LYS A 223 -2.49 -0.23 -20.43
C LYS A 223 -1.72 0.28 -19.22
N ILE A 224 -1.23 -0.62 -18.38
CA ILE A 224 -0.51 -0.28 -17.15
C ILE A 224 0.99 -0.23 -17.40
N PHE A 225 1.63 0.86 -16.95
CA PHE A 225 3.07 1.07 -17.02
C PHE A 225 3.65 1.28 -15.62
N GLY A 226 4.44 0.30 -15.15
CA GLY A 226 5.27 0.45 -13.96
C GLY A 226 6.54 1.23 -14.27
N VAL A 227 6.73 2.38 -13.63
CA VAL A 227 7.94 3.21 -13.76
C VAL A 227 8.90 2.86 -12.63
N LEU A 228 9.98 2.16 -12.95
CA LEU A 228 10.95 1.68 -11.97
C LEU A 228 11.53 2.81 -11.11
N THR A 229 11.47 2.62 -9.80
CA THR A 229 12.01 3.54 -8.78
C THR A 229 13.14 2.93 -7.96
N THR A 230 13.47 1.66 -8.24
CA THR A 230 14.51 0.89 -7.55
C THR A 230 15.44 0.21 -8.55
N GLU A 231 16.60 -0.24 -8.08
CA GLU A 231 17.49 -1.07 -8.90
C GLU A 231 16.80 -2.39 -9.32
N LEU A 232 17.25 -2.95 -10.45
CA LEU A 232 16.68 -4.14 -11.11
C LEU A 232 16.68 -5.42 -10.27
N LEU A 233 17.35 -5.40 -9.11
CA LEU A 233 17.34 -6.49 -8.13
C LEU A 233 15.97 -6.67 -7.46
N VAL A 234 15.16 -5.60 -7.37
CA VAL A 234 13.88 -5.60 -6.62
C VAL A 234 12.66 -5.61 -7.55
N ALA A 235 12.82 -5.18 -8.80
CA ALA A 235 11.76 -5.11 -9.80
C ALA A 235 12.24 -5.62 -11.17
N SER A 236 11.41 -6.45 -11.83
CA SER A 236 11.69 -7.02 -13.15
C SER A 236 11.51 -5.99 -14.26
N LYS A 237 12.28 -6.08 -15.35
CA LYS A 237 12.12 -5.22 -16.56
C LYS A 237 10.84 -5.49 -17.37
N LYS A 238 10.00 -6.44 -16.94
CA LYS A 238 8.87 -6.95 -17.72
C LYS A 238 7.55 -6.54 -17.11
#